data_AF-A0A4R4N7S9-F1
#
_entry.id   AF-A0A4R4N7S9-F1
#
_cell.length_a   1.000
_cell.length_b   1.000
_cell.length_c   1.000
_cell.angle_alpha   90.00
_cell.angle_beta   90.00
_cell.angle_gamma   90.00
#
_symmetry.space_group_name_H-M   'P 1'
#
loop_
_entity.id
_entity.type
_entity.pdbx_description
1 polymer ?
#
loop_
_entity_poly.entity_id
_entity_poly.type
_entity_poly.pdbx_seq_one_letter_code
_entity_poly.pdbx_strand_id
1 'polypeptide(L)'
;AKAGEEGRLVRSWLGRTCPPPSARWKELVSGPEGGWAARDRGRFTRNFVVQGTAAEWALALMAVLRGLLPEPARLVFFQHDEVMVHCPLEQAEEVMAAVSSAAAEASRLLFGRTPVRFPMETVAVTSYADAK
;
A
#
# COMPACT_ATOMS: atom_id res chain seq x y z
N ALA A 1 -9.83 -16.35 0.83
CA ALA A 1 -11.18 -16.12 0.27
C ALA A 1 -12.27 -16.73 1.14
N LYS A 2 -12.14 -18.01 1.55
CA LYS A 2 -13.14 -18.75 2.36
C LYS A 2 -13.74 -17.97 3.55
N ALA A 3 -12.94 -17.29 4.36
CA ALA A 3 -13.46 -16.48 5.47
C ALA A 3 -14.44 -15.39 5.00
N GLY A 4 -14.16 -14.72 3.88
CA GLY A 4 -15.06 -13.73 3.31
C GLY A 4 -16.31 -14.34 2.66
N GLU A 5 -16.19 -15.51 2.03
CA GLU A 5 -17.35 -16.25 1.50
C GLU A 5 -18.34 -16.62 2.62
N GLU A 6 -17.82 -16.95 3.80
CA GLU A 6 -18.58 -17.20 5.03
C GLU A 6 -19.08 -15.91 5.72
N GLY A 7 -18.84 -14.74 5.13
CA GLY A 7 -19.24 -13.44 5.72
C GLY A 7 -18.36 -12.96 6.88
N ARG A 8 -17.30 -13.69 7.25
CA ARG A 8 -16.39 -13.29 8.33
C ARG A 8 -15.58 -12.05 7.96
N LEU A 9 -15.15 -11.34 9.00
CA LEU A 9 -14.24 -10.19 8.87
C LEU A 9 -12.81 -10.68 8.68
N VAL A 10 -12.02 -9.91 7.93
CA VAL A 10 -10.57 -10.09 7.77
C VAL A 10 -9.85 -8.81 8.16
N ARG A 11 -8.56 -8.93 8.45
CA ARG A 11 -7.69 -7.81 8.83
C ARG A 11 -6.44 -7.76 7.95
N SER A 12 -5.96 -6.56 7.64
CA SER A 12 -4.62 -6.33 7.09
C SER A 12 -3.53 -6.65 8.13
N TRP A 13 -2.26 -6.51 7.74
CA TRP A 13 -1.11 -6.83 8.58
C TRP A 13 -1.10 -6.07 9.92
N LEU A 14 -1.32 -4.75 9.91
CA LEU A 14 -1.40 -3.93 11.12
C LEU A 14 -2.81 -3.85 11.73
N GLY A 15 -3.74 -4.69 11.26
CA GLY A 15 -5.02 -4.92 11.95
C GLY A 15 -6.22 -4.10 11.48
N ARG A 16 -6.11 -3.30 10.40
CA ARG A 16 -7.28 -2.63 9.82
C ARG A 16 -8.31 -3.68 9.42
N THR A 17 -9.55 -3.52 9.88
CA THR A 17 -10.62 -4.51 9.67
C THR A 17 -11.47 -4.15 8.44
N CYS A 18 -11.83 -5.14 7.62
CA CYS A 18 -12.70 -4.89 6.47
C CYS A 18 -14.13 -4.53 6.89
N PRO A 19 -14.92 -3.83 6.05
CA PRO A 19 -16.34 -3.61 6.33
C PRO A 19 -17.13 -4.92 6.51
N PRO A 20 -18.11 -4.96 7.42
CA PRO A 20 -19.00 -6.11 7.57
C PRO A 20 -19.86 -6.33 6.31
N PRO A 21 -20.43 -7.53 6.13
CA PRO A 21 -21.37 -7.77 5.04
C PRO A 21 -22.62 -6.91 5.23
N SER A 22 -23.04 -6.25 4.16
CA SER A 22 -24.28 -5.48 4.14
C SER A 22 -25.50 -6.40 4.29
N ALA A 23 -26.64 -5.84 4.70
CA ALA A 23 -27.91 -6.57 4.75
C ALA A 23 -28.25 -7.19 3.38
N ARG A 24 -28.10 -6.41 2.30
CA ARG A 24 -28.27 -6.87 0.91
C ARG A 24 -27.42 -8.09 0.58
N TRP A 25 -26.16 -8.14 1.03
CA TRP A 25 -25.32 -9.32 0.80
C TRP A 25 -25.86 -10.55 1.53
N LYS A 26 -26.38 -10.41 2.76
CA LYS A 26 -26.95 -11.52 3.54
C LYS A 26 -28.22 -12.10 2.90
N GLU A 27 -29.01 -11.25 2.26
CA GLU A 27 -30.18 -11.68 1.48
C GLU A 27 -29.74 -12.42 0.21
N LEU A 28 -28.82 -11.84 -0.56
CA LEU A 28 -28.30 -12.43 -1.80
C LEU A 28 -27.64 -13.79 -1.56
N VAL A 29 -26.86 -13.93 -0.48
CA VAL A 29 -26.14 -15.18 -0.18
C VAL A 29 -27.07 -16.35 0.15
N SER A 30 -28.29 -16.05 0.60
CA SER A 30 -29.32 -17.06 0.91
C SER A 30 -30.21 -17.41 -0.29
N GLY A 31 -30.09 -16.65 -1.40
CA GLY A 31 -30.90 -16.81 -2.60
C GLY A 31 -30.22 -17.63 -3.71
N PRO A 32 -30.86 -17.73 -4.90
CA PRO A 32 -30.34 -18.48 -6.04
C PRO A 32 -28.94 -18.02 -6.51
N GLU A 33 -28.61 -16.74 -6.31
CA GLU A 33 -27.31 -16.16 -6.65
C GLU A 33 -26.25 -16.30 -5.53
N GLY A 34 -26.56 -17.03 -4.46
CA GLY A 34 -25.76 -16.98 -3.24
C GLY A 34 -24.32 -17.43 -3.40
N GLY A 35 -24.09 -18.45 -4.24
CA GLY A 35 -22.74 -18.90 -4.57
C GLY A 35 -21.91 -17.86 -5.35
N TRP A 36 -22.54 -16.97 -6.11
CA TRP A 36 -21.84 -15.86 -6.78
C TRP A 36 -21.54 -14.73 -5.78
N ALA A 37 -22.54 -14.32 -4.99
CA ALA A 37 -22.38 -13.28 -3.97
C ALA A 37 -21.33 -13.64 -2.90
N ALA A 38 -21.27 -14.91 -2.47
CA ALA A 38 -20.25 -15.41 -1.57
C ALA A 38 -18.85 -15.29 -2.18
N ARG A 39 -18.66 -15.79 -3.41
CA ARG A 39 -17.37 -15.73 -4.13
C ARG A 39 -16.89 -14.29 -4.36
N ASP A 40 -17.81 -13.38 -4.65
CA ASP A 40 -17.46 -11.96 -4.82
C ASP A 40 -16.93 -11.34 -3.52
N ARG A 41 -17.61 -11.58 -2.40
CA ARG A 41 -17.10 -11.19 -1.08
C ARG A 41 -15.77 -11.88 -0.74
N GLY A 42 -15.60 -13.14 -1.13
CA GLY A 42 -14.33 -13.87 -1.04
C GLY A 42 -13.19 -13.18 -1.77
N ARG A 43 -13.44 -12.66 -2.98
CA ARG A 43 -12.47 -11.86 -3.76
C ARG A 43 -12.19 -10.52 -3.09
N PHE A 44 -13.24 -9.79 -2.69
CA PHE A 44 -13.12 -8.52 -1.99
C PHE A 44 -12.22 -8.65 -0.75
N THR A 45 -12.53 -9.59 0.15
CA THR A 45 -11.76 -9.78 1.39
C THR A 45 -10.32 -10.23 1.15
N ARG A 46 -10.08 -11.05 0.12
CA ARG A 46 -8.70 -11.40 -0.29
C ARG A 46 -7.93 -10.16 -0.74
N ASN A 47 -8.52 -9.34 -1.59
CA ASN A 47 -7.90 -8.12 -2.09
C ASN A 47 -7.69 -7.10 -0.95
N PHE A 48 -8.63 -6.99 -0.01
CA PHE A 48 -8.55 -6.11 1.15
C PHE A 48 -7.30 -6.37 1.99
N VAL A 49 -6.95 -7.64 2.26
CA VAL A 49 -5.75 -7.98 3.04
C VAL A 49 -4.49 -7.49 2.33
N VAL A 50 -4.40 -7.72 1.01
CA VAL A 50 -3.23 -7.34 0.21
C VAL A 50 -3.11 -5.83 0.09
N GLN A 51 -4.17 -5.15 -0.37
CA GLN A 51 -4.19 -3.70 -0.55
C GLN A 51 -4.06 -2.95 0.78
N GLY A 52 -4.72 -3.43 1.83
CA GLY A 52 -4.62 -2.85 3.17
C GLY A 52 -3.20 -2.91 3.71
N THR A 53 -2.53 -4.05 3.54
CA THR A 53 -1.13 -4.23 3.94
C THR A 53 -0.17 -3.39 3.07
N ALA A 54 -0.42 -3.30 1.77
CA ALA A 54 0.35 -2.41 0.89
C ALA A 54 0.22 -0.94 1.29
N ALA A 55 -1.00 -0.49 1.65
CA ALA A 55 -1.22 0.86 2.15
C ALA A 55 -0.52 1.11 3.51
N GLU A 56 -0.46 0.11 4.38
CA GLU A 56 0.30 0.18 5.64
C GLU A 56 1.80 0.33 5.37
N TRP A 57 2.34 -0.41 4.40
CA TRP A 57 3.73 -0.29 3.98
C TRP A 57 4.02 1.11 3.39
N ALA A 58 3.17 1.61 2.51
CA ALA A 58 3.31 2.93 1.93
C ALA A 58 3.26 4.05 2.98
N LEU A 59 2.41 3.91 4.01
CA LEU A 59 2.38 4.84 5.14
C LEU A 59 3.70 4.84 5.92
N ALA A 60 4.28 3.66 6.19
CA ALA A 60 5.58 3.54 6.85
C ALA A 60 6.71 4.15 5.98
N LEU A 61 6.71 3.86 4.68
CA LEU A 61 7.64 4.46 3.70
C LEU A 61 7.60 5.98 3.78
N MET A 62 6.42 6.59 3.64
CA MET A 62 6.28 8.06 3.66
C MET A 62 6.73 8.66 4.99
N ALA A 63 6.44 8.01 6.12
CA ALA A 63 6.86 8.47 7.44
C ALA A 63 8.39 8.45 7.58
N VAL A 64 9.05 7.37 7.18
CA VAL A 64 10.52 7.26 7.21
C VAL A 64 11.15 8.24 6.23
N LEU A 65 10.67 8.29 4.98
CA LEU A 65 11.21 9.16 3.94
C LEU A 65 11.20 10.63 4.38
N ARG A 66 10.10 11.12 4.96
CA ARG A 66 10.02 12.49 5.47
C ARG A 66 11.10 12.83 6.50
N GLY A 67 11.55 11.85 7.30
CA GLY A 67 12.63 12.03 8.26
C GLY A 67 14.03 11.96 7.66
N LEU A 68 14.18 11.43 6.44
CA LEU A 68 15.46 11.28 5.74
C LEU A 68 15.70 12.37 4.69
N LEU A 69 14.69 13.13 4.29
CA LEU A 69 14.85 14.15 3.26
C LEU A 69 15.68 15.34 3.76
N PRO A 70 16.71 15.77 3.00
CA PRO A 70 17.46 16.98 3.32
C PRO A 70 16.60 18.23 3.09
N GLU A 71 16.90 19.33 3.76
CA GLU A 71 16.29 20.63 3.45
C GLU A 71 16.91 21.19 2.15
N PRO A 72 16.14 21.74 1.19
CA PRO A 72 14.70 22.01 1.21
C PRO A 72 13.84 20.95 0.50
N ALA A 73 14.31 19.71 0.33
CA ALA A 73 13.54 18.66 -0.33
C ALA A 73 12.23 18.34 0.41
N ARG A 74 11.16 18.05 -0.35
CA ARG A 74 9.82 17.80 0.18
C ARG A 74 9.13 16.66 -0.55
N LEU A 75 8.51 15.75 0.20
CA LEU A 75 7.51 14.83 -0.34
C LEU A 75 6.26 15.64 -0.71
N VAL A 76 6.00 15.80 -2.01
CA VAL A 76 4.94 16.66 -2.54
C VAL A 76 3.71 15.89 -3.00
N PHE A 77 3.85 14.59 -3.31
CA PHE A 77 2.73 13.78 -3.77
C PHE A 77 2.92 12.30 -3.44
N PHE A 78 1.81 11.58 -3.40
CA PHE A 78 1.75 10.14 -3.21
C PHE A 78 0.61 9.56 -4.04
N GLN A 79 0.92 8.61 -4.90
CA GLN A 79 -0.02 7.90 -5.76
C GLN A 79 0.13 6.39 -5.52
N HIS A 80 -0.40 5.90 -4.40
CA HIS A 80 -0.46 4.48 -4.01
C HIS A 80 0.88 3.73 -3.95
N ASP A 81 1.48 3.44 -5.10
CA ASP A 81 2.78 2.79 -5.29
C ASP A 81 3.88 3.79 -5.68
N GLU A 82 3.54 5.06 -5.90
CA GLU A 82 4.48 6.10 -6.28
C GLU A 82 4.56 7.22 -5.24
N VAL A 83 5.76 7.77 -5.04
CA VAL A 83 6.02 8.99 -4.26
C VAL A 83 6.75 10.01 -5.13
N MET A 84 6.39 11.29 -5.00
CA MET A 84 7.17 12.37 -5.62
C MET A 84 7.82 13.24 -4.57
N VAL A 85 9.11 13.47 -4.77
CA VAL A 85 9.90 14.41 -3.98
C VAL A 85 10.33 15.57 -4.87
N HIS A 86 10.02 16.79 -4.45
CA HIS A 86 10.57 17.99 -5.07
C HIS A 86 11.86 18.37 -4.32
N CYS A 87 12.96 18.55 -5.05
CA CYS A 87 14.26 18.92 -4.48
C CYS A 87 15.10 19.72 -5.49
N PRO A 88 16.11 20.49 -5.03
CA PRO A 88 17.17 21.03 -5.88
C PRO A 88 17.91 19.92 -6.63
N LEU A 89 18.40 20.22 -7.83
CA LEU A 89 19.07 19.24 -8.70
C LEU A 89 20.30 18.61 -8.02
N GLU A 90 21.05 19.41 -7.28
CA GLU A 90 22.22 18.99 -6.51
C GLU A 90 21.89 17.98 -5.38
N GLN A 91 20.62 17.88 -4.95
CA GLN A 91 20.17 16.92 -3.94
C GLN A 91 19.57 15.65 -4.54
N ALA A 92 19.46 15.53 -5.88
CA ALA A 92 18.75 14.44 -6.52
C ALA A 92 19.31 13.05 -6.12
N GLU A 93 20.63 12.86 -6.13
CA GLU A 93 21.24 11.59 -5.74
C GLU A 93 21.00 11.24 -4.26
N GLU A 94 21.09 12.23 -3.38
CA GLU A 94 20.83 12.07 -1.94
C GLU A 94 19.36 11.68 -1.69
N VAL A 95 18.42 12.34 -2.38
CA VAL A 95 16.99 12.04 -2.30
C VAL A 95 16.69 10.63 -2.84
N MET A 96 17.29 10.24 -3.96
CA MET A 96 17.13 8.88 -4.51
C MET A 96 17.62 7.82 -3.53
N ALA A 97 18.76 8.06 -2.86
CA ALA A 97 19.28 7.19 -1.81
C ALA A 97 18.36 7.16 -0.57
N ALA A 98 17.76 8.29 -0.20
CA ALA A 98 16.79 8.39 0.90
C ALA A 98 15.51 7.58 0.61
N VAL A 99 14.99 7.60 -0.63
CA VAL A 99 13.84 6.77 -1.04
C VAL A 99 14.17 5.28 -0.91
N SER A 100 15.34 4.85 -1.41
CA SER A 100 15.77 3.45 -1.30
C SER A 100 15.91 3.01 0.16
N SER A 101 16.52 3.86 0.99
CA SER A 101 16.70 3.62 2.44
C SER A 101 15.37 3.54 3.18
N ALA A 102 14.44 4.45 2.85
CA ALA A 102 13.10 4.46 3.44
C ALA A 102 12.30 3.21 3.06
N ALA A 103 12.40 2.73 1.82
CA ALA A 103 11.75 1.51 1.38
C ALA A 103 12.29 0.26 2.10
N ALA A 104 13.61 0.17 2.28
CA ALA A 104 14.23 -0.90 3.05
C ALA A 104 13.79 -0.89 4.52
N GLU A 105 13.76 0.29 5.14
CA GLU A 105 13.35 0.44 6.54
C GLU A 105 11.86 0.18 6.75
N ALA A 106 10.98 0.70 5.89
CA ALA A 106 9.55 0.42 5.94
C ALA A 106 9.25 -1.09 5.83
N SER A 107 9.98 -1.78 4.94
CA SER A 107 9.90 -3.24 4.79
C SER A 107 10.33 -3.96 6.06
N ARG A 108 11.42 -3.52 6.69
CA ARG A 108 11.92 -4.08 7.95
C ARG A 108 10.96 -3.82 9.12
N LEU A 109 10.36 -2.63 9.20
CA LEU A 109 9.41 -2.26 10.24
C LEU A 109 8.14 -3.11 10.18
N LEU A 110 7.59 -3.35 8.98
CA LEU A 110 6.38 -4.16 8.84
C LEU A 110 6.66 -5.66 8.92
N PHE A 111 7.65 -6.15 8.17
CA PHE A 111 7.80 -7.59 7.92
C PHE A 111 9.02 -8.21 8.61
N GLY A 112 9.84 -7.42 9.31
CA GLY A 112 11.09 -7.87 9.89
C GLY A 112 12.12 -8.28 8.83
N ARG A 113 12.97 -9.26 9.15
CA ARG A 113 13.92 -9.83 8.19
C ARG A 113 13.16 -10.75 7.23
N THR A 114 13.13 -10.40 5.95
CA THR A 114 12.46 -11.17 4.91
C THR A 114 13.35 -11.28 3.66
N PRO A 115 13.30 -12.42 2.93
CA PRO A 115 13.97 -12.53 1.62
C PRO A 115 13.23 -11.80 0.51
N VAL A 116 11.99 -11.36 0.74
CA VAL A 116 11.18 -10.62 -0.23
C VAL A 116 11.73 -9.19 -0.37
N ARG A 117 11.95 -8.75 -1.61
CA ARG A 117 12.38 -7.39 -1.92
C ARG A 117 11.20 -6.53 -2.35
N PHE A 118 11.20 -5.28 -1.92
CA PHE A 118 10.23 -4.25 -2.28
C PHE A 118 10.97 -3.11 -2.97
N PRO A 119 11.41 -3.30 -4.22
CA PRO A 119 12.21 -2.30 -4.92
C PRO A 119 11.38 -1.03 -5.17
N MET A 120 12.04 0.11 -5.04
CA MET A 120 11.55 1.40 -5.50
C MET A 120 12.53 1.93 -6.53
N GLU A 121 12.07 1.98 -7.77
CA GLU A 121 12.81 2.61 -8.86
C GLU A 121 12.64 4.13 -8.74
N THR A 122 13.73 4.87 -8.91
CA THR A 122 13.73 6.32 -8.80
C THR A 122 14.33 6.92 -10.05
N VAL A 123 13.72 8.02 -10.50
CA VAL A 123 14.19 8.80 -11.64
C VAL A 123 14.08 10.28 -11.28
N ALA A 124 15.15 11.03 -11.55
CA ALA A 124 15.15 12.47 -11.40
C ALA A 124 14.68 13.11 -12.70
N VAL A 125 13.59 13.87 -12.63
CA VAL A 125 12.98 14.56 -13.78
C VAL A 125 12.69 16.01 -13.44
N THR A 126 12.68 16.89 -14.44
CA THR A 126 12.32 18.30 -14.26
C THR A 126 10.81 18.56 -14.36
N SER A 127 10.08 17.60 -14.93
CA SER A 127 8.62 17.61 -15.04
C SER A 127 8.07 16.23 -14.72
N TYR A 128 6.98 16.17 -13.97
CA TYR A 128 6.31 14.91 -13.67
C TYR A 128 5.81 14.19 -14.92
N ALA A 129 5.48 14.93 -16.00
CA ALA A 129 5.08 14.33 -17.26
C ALA A 129 6.19 13.48 -17.93
N ASP A 130 7.45 13.69 -17.52
CA ASP A 130 8.62 12.97 -18.01
C ASP A 130 9.00 11.78 -17.10
N ALA A 131 8.32 11.61 -15.95
CA ALA A 131 8.47 10.43 -15.13
C ALA A 131 7.83 9.24 -15.87
N LYS A 132 8.67 8.32 -16.35
CA LYS A 132 8.28 7.07 -17.00
C LYS A 132 8.97 5.89 -16.36
#